data_AF-M1WYR7-F1
#
_entry.id   AF-M1WYR7-F1
#
_cell.length_a   1.000
_cell.length_b   1.000
_cell.length_c   1.000
_cell.angle_alpha   90.00
_cell.angle_beta   90.00
_cell.angle_gamma   90.00
#
_symmetry.space_group_name_H-M   'P 1'
#
loop_
_entity.id
_entity.type
_entity.pdbx_description
1 polymer ?
#
loop_
_entity_poly.entity_id
_entity_poly.type
_entity_poly.pdbx_seq_one_letter_code
_entity_poly.pdbx_strand_id
1 'polypeptide(L)'
;MGIWFPMNTRIQPKLVIHGGAGSSLQSKGGIAIVRQLLHEIVGEVYTMLLAGSPAKSAVVRGCQLLEDEPCFNAGNGSVLQSDGQIRMSASLMDGWHQRFSGIINVSRVKNPIDLALFLQDTSDRVLSDYGAAELVRDLQIPICDVMTDIRLQEWIQERQGKFKKTWRESLLNRRY
;
A
#
# COMPACT_ATOMS: atom_id res chain seq x y z
N MET A 1 6.24 -23.69 -50.68
CA MET A 1 7.10 -22.56 -50.26
C MET A 1 6.32 -21.79 -49.20
N GLY A 2 6.43 -22.21 -47.93
CA GLY A 2 5.65 -21.64 -46.82
C GLY A 2 6.42 -20.49 -46.19
N ILE A 3 5.84 -19.30 -46.22
CA ILE A 3 6.44 -18.08 -45.67
C ILE A 3 6.24 -18.13 -44.14
N TRP A 4 7.32 -18.32 -43.39
CA TRP A 4 7.34 -18.15 -41.94
C TRP A 4 7.36 -16.66 -41.60
N PHE A 5 6.34 -16.16 -40.92
CA PHE A 5 6.37 -14.84 -40.28
C PHE A 5 6.82 -15.00 -38.83
N PRO A 6 7.96 -14.43 -38.41
CA PRO A 6 8.25 -14.32 -36.99
C PRO A 6 7.40 -13.17 -36.43
N MET A 7 6.20 -13.45 -35.93
CA MET A 7 5.51 -12.51 -35.06
C MET A 7 6.14 -12.58 -33.67
N ASN A 8 7.35 -12.01 -33.52
CA ASN A 8 7.88 -11.67 -32.21
C ASN A 8 7.65 -10.17 -31.99
N THR A 9 6.39 -9.77 -31.89
CA THR A 9 6.05 -8.44 -31.38
C THR A 9 6.44 -8.40 -29.91
N ARG A 10 7.68 -7.97 -29.63
CA ARG A 10 8.08 -7.65 -28.25
C ARG A 10 7.15 -6.56 -27.74
N ILE A 11 6.22 -6.94 -26.86
CA ILE A 11 5.36 -5.99 -26.16
C ILE A 11 6.28 -5.12 -25.32
N GLN A 12 6.21 -3.80 -25.51
CA GLN A 12 6.87 -2.86 -24.60
C GLN A 12 5.92 -2.61 -23.41
N PRO A 13 6.22 -3.14 -22.21
CA PRO A 13 5.37 -2.92 -21.06
C PRO A 13 5.30 -1.43 -20.69
N LYS A 14 4.19 -1.02 -20.10
CA LYS A 14 4.01 0.31 -19.51
C LYS A 14 3.69 0.13 -18.03
N LEU A 15 4.43 0.83 -17.19
CA LEU A 15 4.32 0.75 -15.74
C LEU A 15 4.23 2.16 -15.17
N VAL A 16 3.30 2.35 -14.25
CA VAL A 16 3.12 3.59 -13.49
C VAL A 16 3.03 3.22 -12.02
N ILE A 17 3.70 3.99 -11.17
CA ILE A 17 3.71 3.80 -9.72
C ILE A 17 3.53 5.15 -9.03
N HIS A 18 2.93 5.17 -7.84
CA HIS A 18 2.82 6.35 -7.00
C HIS A 18 2.98 5.98 -5.52
N GLY A 19 3.53 6.91 -4.72
CA GLY A 19 3.68 6.77 -3.27
C GLY A 19 2.63 7.56 -2.47
N GLY A 20 1.44 7.75 -3.06
CA GLY A 20 0.37 8.63 -2.55
C GLY A 20 0.46 10.09 -3.01
N ALA A 21 -0.63 10.85 -2.84
CA ALA A 21 -0.73 12.27 -3.14
C ALA A 21 -0.92 13.08 -1.83
N GLY A 22 -0.30 14.25 -1.71
CA GLY A 22 -0.46 15.13 -0.54
C GLY A 22 0.79 15.92 -0.13
N SER A 23 0.62 16.85 0.81
CA SER A 23 1.61 17.87 1.21
C SER A 23 2.71 17.40 2.17
N SER A 24 2.67 16.15 2.65
CA SER A 24 3.63 15.63 3.64
C SER A 24 4.96 15.17 3.03
N LEU A 25 5.52 15.94 2.09
CA LEU A 25 6.85 15.64 1.53
C LEU A 25 7.97 15.89 2.54
N GLN A 26 7.73 16.74 3.54
CA GLN A 26 8.70 17.02 4.61
C GLN A 26 8.92 15.81 5.52
N SER A 27 7.85 15.08 5.90
CA SER A 27 8.01 13.89 6.76
C SER A 27 8.57 12.66 6.02
N LYS A 28 8.58 12.71 4.69
CA LYS A 28 9.17 11.69 3.80
C LYS A 28 10.67 11.91 3.52
N GLY A 29 11.33 12.80 4.26
CA GLY A 29 12.73 13.19 4.02
C GLY A 29 12.93 14.06 2.77
N GLY A 30 11.85 14.54 2.15
CA GLY A 30 11.89 15.44 1.00
C GLY A 30 11.60 14.77 -0.34
N ILE A 31 11.28 15.60 -1.34
CA ILE A 31 10.89 15.13 -2.68
C ILE A 31 11.98 14.34 -3.40
N ALA A 32 13.26 14.63 -3.13
CA ALA A 32 14.38 13.94 -3.74
C ALA A 32 14.44 12.47 -3.31
N ILE A 33 14.29 12.20 -2.00
CA ILE A 33 14.28 10.84 -1.45
C ILE A 33 13.09 10.05 -2.00
N VAL A 34 11.90 10.63 -1.97
CA VAL A 34 10.69 9.99 -2.52
C VAL A 34 10.86 9.63 -3.99
N ARG A 35 11.42 10.54 -4.80
CA ARG A 35 11.67 10.28 -6.22
C ARG A 35 12.69 9.17 -6.43
N GLN A 36 13.75 9.15 -5.63
CA GLN A 36 14.78 8.12 -5.70
C GLN A 36 14.21 6.73 -5.36
N LEU A 37 13.48 6.61 -4.26
CA LEU A 37 12.83 5.35 -3.85
C LEU A 37 11.84 4.85 -4.92
N LEU A 38 10.98 5.73 -5.45
CA LEU A 38 10.06 5.34 -6.53
C LEU A 38 10.80 4.93 -7.81
N HIS A 39 11.94 5.56 -8.12
CA HIS A 39 12.77 5.20 -9.26
C HIS A 39 13.43 3.83 -9.10
N GLU A 40 13.88 3.49 -7.89
CA GLU A 40 14.42 2.16 -7.58
C GLU A 40 13.34 1.08 -7.71
N ILE A 41 12.17 1.31 -7.09
CA ILE A 41 11.05 0.37 -7.13
C ILE A 41 10.55 0.15 -8.57
N VAL A 42 10.35 1.24 -9.33
CA VAL A 42 9.88 1.11 -10.71
C VAL A 42 10.92 0.42 -11.60
N GLY A 43 12.22 0.64 -11.35
CA GLY A 43 13.30 -0.02 -12.07
C GLY A 43 13.33 -1.53 -11.85
N GLU A 44 13.17 -1.98 -10.60
CA GLU A 44 13.08 -3.41 -10.25
C GLU A 44 11.88 -4.08 -10.94
N VAL A 45 10.69 -3.49 -10.77
CA VAL A 45 9.44 -4.05 -11.33
C VAL A 45 9.45 -4.03 -12.86
N TYR A 46 9.98 -2.97 -13.47
CA TYR A 46 10.09 -2.89 -14.93
C TYR A 46 11.05 -3.94 -15.48
N THR A 47 12.15 -4.25 -14.77
CA THR A 47 13.06 -5.34 -15.14
C THR A 47 12.35 -6.69 -15.15
N MET A 48 11.47 -6.96 -14.18
CA MET A 48 10.64 -8.17 -14.18
C MET A 48 9.72 -8.26 -15.40
N LEU A 49 9.09 -7.15 -15.78
CA LEU A 49 8.23 -7.08 -16.97
C LEU A 49 9.03 -7.32 -18.26
N LEU A 50 10.23 -6.75 -18.38
CA LEU A 50 11.13 -7.00 -19.52
C LEU A 50 11.60 -8.46 -19.60
N ALA A 51 11.72 -9.14 -18.47
CA ALA A 51 12.01 -10.57 -18.39
C ALA A 51 10.80 -11.48 -18.72
N GLY A 52 9.63 -10.90 -19.02
CA GLY A 52 8.42 -11.64 -19.38
C GLY A 52 7.55 -12.05 -18.19
N SER A 53 7.76 -11.47 -17.00
CA SER A 53 6.89 -11.71 -15.85
C SER A 53 5.46 -11.23 -16.14
N PRO A 54 4.42 -11.95 -15.69
CA PRO A 54 3.04 -11.49 -15.83
C PRO A 54 2.80 -10.14 -15.17
N ALA A 55 1.95 -9.30 -15.77
CA ALA A 55 1.61 -7.98 -15.23
C ALA A 55 1.11 -8.05 -13.78
N LYS A 56 0.29 -9.07 -13.45
CA LYS A 56 -0.20 -9.34 -12.09
C LYS A 56 0.94 -9.52 -11.08
N SER A 57 1.94 -10.34 -11.41
CA SER A 57 3.10 -10.57 -10.53
C SER A 57 3.94 -9.31 -10.37
N ALA A 58 4.11 -8.54 -11.44
CA ALA A 58 4.86 -7.28 -11.40
C ALA A 58 4.18 -6.23 -10.51
N VAL A 59 2.86 -6.03 -10.61
CA VAL A 59 2.16 -5.05 -9.77
C VAL A 59 2.14 -5.47 -8.29
N VAL A 60 1.98 -6.77 -7.99
CA VAL A 60 2.09 -7.28 -6.62
C VAL A 60 3.47 -6.98 -6.05
N ARG A 61 4.54 -7.24 -6.82
CA ARG A 61 5.90 -6.92 -6.37
C ARG A 61 6.09 -5.43 -6.11
N GLY A 62 5.57 -4.57 -7.00
CA GLY A 62 5.61 -3.13 -6.81
C GLY A 62 4.90 -2.67 -5.53
N CYS A 63 3.74 -3.25 -5.22
CA CYS A 63 3.02 -2.99 -3.98
C CYS A 63 3.80 -3.48 -2.75
N GLN A 64 4.36 -4.69 -2.77
CA GLN A 64 5.19 -5.21 -1.67
C GLN A 64 6.37 -4.29 -1.37
N LEU A 65 7.06 -3.80 -2.41
CA LEU A 65 8.17 -2.87 -2.25
C LEU A 65 7.73 -1.52 -1.65
N LEU A 66 6.55 -1.02 -2.03
CA LEU A 66 5.97 0.18 -1.43
C LEU A 66 5.53 -0.04 0.02
N GLU A 67 4.99 -1.22 0.34
CA GLU A 67 4.56 -1.61 1.68
C GLU A 67 5.74 -1.90 2.61
N ASP A 68 6.89 -2.31 2.07
CA ASP A 68 8.09 -2.57 2.85
C ASP A 68 8.85 -1.29 3.20
N GLU A 69 8.63 -0.21 2.44
CA GLU A 69 9.34 1.07 2.56
C GLU A 69 8.62 2.06 3.52
N PRO A 70 9.19 2.32 4.72
CA PRO A 70 8.62 3.19 5.76
C PRO A 70 8.18 4.58 5.32
N CYS A 71 8.79 5.12 4.26
CA CYS A 71 8.49 6.43 3.71
C CYS A 71 7.05 6.53 3.17
N PHE A 72 6.47 5.42 2.71
CA PHE A 72 5.12 5.39 2.16
C PHE A 72 4.06 5.08 3.22
N ASN A 73 2.80 5.45 2.92
CA ASN A 73 1.66 5.16 3.79
C ASN A 73 0.98 3.87 3.30
N ALA A 74 1.68 2.75 3.47
CA ALA A 74 1.25 1.41 3.15
C ALA A 74 2.13 0.44 3.93
N GLY A 75 1.63 -0.74 4.32
CA GLY A 75 2.42 -1.74 5.05
C GLY A 75 3.16 -1.12 6.25
N ASN A 76 4.46 -1.36 6.29
CA ASN A 76 5.43 -0.69 7.15
C ASN A 76 5.48 0.82 6.86
N GLY A 77 5.11 1.65 7.85
CA GLY A 77 4.94 3.09 7.64
C GLY A 77 3.50 3.51 7.37
N SER A 78 2.52 2.63 7.56
CA SER A 78 1.12 3.02 7.58
C SER A 78 0.80 4.00 8.71
N VAL A 79 -0.07 4.98 8.43
CA VAL A 79 -0.50 5.98 9.41
C VAL A 79 -1.43 5.38 10.47
N LEU A 80 -1.34 5.93 11.69
CA LEU A 80 -2.22 5.55 12.79
C LEU A 80 -3.59 6.20 12.64
N GLN A 81 -4.64 5.45 12.92
CA GLN A 81 -6.01 5.96 12.98
C GLN A 81 -6.27 6.72 14.28
N SER A 82 -7.46 7.30 14.43
CA SER A 82 -7.82 8.12 15.59
C SER A 82 -7.96 7.33 16.90
N ASP A 83 -7.68 6.04 16.96
CA ASP A 83 -7.59 5.24 18.19
C ASP A 83 -6.14 4.79 18.45
N GLY A 84 -5.19 5.21 17.61
CA GLY A 84 -3.78 4.83 17.70
C GLY A 84 -3.47 3.46 17.08
N GLN A 85 -4.42 2.86 16.36
CA GLN A 85 -4.22 1.57 15.69
C GLN A 85 -3.92 1.77 14.21
N ILE A 86 -3.11 0.86 13.67
CA ILE A 86 -2.87 0.76 12.22
C ILE A 86 -3.81 -0.30 11.64
N ARG A 87 -4.60 0.12 10.65
CA ARG A 87 -5.49 -0.73 9.87
C ARG A 87 -5.32 -0.37 8.41
N MET A 88 -5.02 -1.37 7.59
CA MET A 88 -4.61 -1.21 6.19
C MET A 88 -5.61 -1.87 5.26
N SER A 89 -5.65 -1.40 4.03
CA SER A 89 -6.47 -1.98 2.97
C SER A 89 -5.63 -2.07 1.71
N ALA A 90 -5.81 -3.15 0.95
CA ALA A 90 -5.17 -3.35 -0.33
C ALA A 90 -6.13 -4.06 -1.28
N SER A 91 -5.94 -3.86 -2.58
CA SER A 91 -6.77 -4.47 -3.61
C SER A 91 -5.97 -4.79 -4.86
N LEU A 92 -6.42 -5.80 -5.60
CA LEU A 92 -5.81 -6.23 -6.85
C LEU A 92 -6.90 -6.43 -7.91
N MET A 93 -6.63 -5.96 -9.13
CA MET A 93 -7.49 -6.17 -10.29
C MET A 93 -6.70 -6.88 -11.39
N ASP A 94 -7.10 -8.10 -11.74
CA ASP A 94 -6.61 -8.81 -12.93
C ASP A 94 -7.53 -8.47 -14.11
N GLY A 95 -7.07 -7.58 -14.99
CA GLY A 95 -7.85 -7.13 -16.15
C GLY A 95 -8.05 -8.19 -17.23
N TRP A 96 -7.19 -9.21 -17.29
CA TRP A 96 -7.33 -10.31 -18.25
C TRP A 96 -8.46 -11.25 -17.84
N HIS A 97 -8.50 -11.62 -16.55
CA HIS A 97 -9.55 -12.48 -16.00
C HIS A 97 -10.78 -11.72 -15.49
N GLN A 98 -10.75 -10.38 -15.52
CA GLN A 98 -11.76 -9.49 -14.93
C GLN A 98 -12.05 -9.80 -13.45
N ARG A 99 -11.00 -10.06 -12.68
CA ARG A 99 -11.12 -10.44 -11.26
C ARG A 99 -10.62 -9.33 -10.34
N PHE A 100 -11.51 -8.85 -9.49
CA PHE A 100 -11.18 -7.96 -8.39
C PHE A 100 -11.09 -8.74 -7.08
N SER A 101 -10.13 -8.39 -6.24
CA SER A 101 -10.05 -8.85 -4.86
C SER A 101 -9.49 -7.76 -3.94
N GLY A 102 -9.76 -7.88 -2.64
CA GLY A 102 -9.28 -6.91 -1.68
C GLY A 102 -9.41 -7.32 -0.23
N ILE A 103 -8.62 -6.67 0.59
CA ILE A 103 -8.63 -6.78 2.04
C ILE A 103 -8.89 -5.39 2.63
N ILE A 104 -9.74 -5.31 3.65
CA ILE A 104 -10.16 -4.04 4.25
C ILE A 104 -9.89 -4.06 5.76
N ASN A 105 -9.24 -3.00 6.26
CA ASN A 105 -8.95 -2.79 7.68
C ASN A 105 -8.18 -3.95 8.34
N VAL A 106 -7.32 -4.64 7.60
CA VAL A 106 -6.45 -5.67 8.17
C VAL A 106 -5.38 -5.02 9.05
N SER A 107 -4.99 -5.71 10.11
CA SER A 107 -3.93 -5.29 11.02
C SER A 107 -2.92 -6.41 11.20
N ARG A 108 -1.73 -6.07 11.70
CA ARG A 108 -0.69 -7.04 12.09
C ARG A 108 -0.15 -7.91 10.95
N VAL A 109 -0.17 -7.41 9.72
CA VAL A 109 0.33 -8.10 8.52
C VAL A 109 1.38 -7.22 7.87
N LYS A 110 2.48 -7.81 7.38
CA LYS A 110 3.55 -7.07 6.72
C LYS A 110 3.09 -6.47 5.37
N ASN A 111 2.54 -7.33 4.51
CA ASN A 111 2.18 -6.98 3.13
C ASN A 111 0.69 -7.28 2.84
N PRO A 112 -0.23 -6.31 3.07
CA PRO A 112 -1.66 -6.47 2.78
C PRO A 112 -1.99 -6.87 1.33
N ILE A 113 -1.17 -6.50 0.34
CA ILE A 113 -1.39 -6.89 -1.05
C ILE A 113 -1.36 -8.42 -1.25
N ASP A 114 -0.61 -9.16 -0.44
CA ASP A 114 -0.53 -10.63 -0.54
C ASP A 114 -1.84 -11.30 -0.18
N LEU A 115 -2.61 -10.71 0.74
CA LEU A 115 -3.97 -11.15 1.06
C LEU A 115 -4.92 -10.90 -0.11
N ALA A 116 -4.83 -9.72 -0.74
CA ALA A 116 -5.61 -9.43 -1.93
C ALA A 116 -5.24 -10.40 -3.08
N LEU A 117 -3.95 -10.72 -3.26
CA LEU A 117 -3.51 -11.71 -4.24
C LEU A 117 -4.10 -13.09 -3.95
N PHE A 118 -4.01 -13.57 -2.70
CA PHE A 118 -4.58 -14.86 -2.30
C PHE A 118 -6.07 -14.96 -2.66
N LEU A 119 -6.82 -13.88 -2.40
CA LEU A 119 -8.26 -13.83 -2.63
C LEU A 119 -8.68 -13.89 -4.12
N GLN A 120 -7.77 -13.65 -5.08
CA GLN A 120 -8.09 -13.70 -6.52
C GLN A 120 -8.71 -15.04 -6.96
N ASP A 121 -8.27 -16.13 -6.34
CA ASP A 121 -8.65 -17.51 -6.70
C ASP A 121 -9.69 -18.10 -5.74
N THR A 122 -10.32 -17.27 -4.90
CA THR A 122 -11.36 -17.66 -3.94
C THR A 122 -12.77 -17.24 -4.39
N SER A 123 -13.81 -17.77 -3.74
CA SER A 123 -15.19 -17.30 -3.89
C SER A 123 -15.37 -15.90 -3.29
N ASP A 124 -14.90 -15.73 -2.05
CA ASP A 124 -15.09 -14.55 -1.23
C ASP A 124 -13.93 -13.56 -1.43
N ARG A 125 -13.95 -12.87 -2.57
CA ARG A 125 -12.80 -12.10 -3.04
C ARG A 125 -12.51 -10.81 -2.29
N VAL A 126 -13.44 -10.35 -1.46
CA VAL A 126 -13.29 -9.12 -0.67
C VAL A 126 -13.64 -9.43 0.76
N LEU A 127 -12.65 -9.32 1.65
CA LEU A 127 -12.83 -9.53 3.08
C LEU A 127 -12.53 -8.26 3.86
N SER A 128 -13.25 -8.08 4.96
CA SER A 128 -13.08 -6.95 5.88
C SER A 128 -13.12 -7.43 7.32
N ASP A 129 -12.58 -6.61 8.22
CA ASP A 129 -12.73 -6.75 9.67
C ASP A 129 -12.49 -8.20 10.17
N TYR A 130 -13.50 -8.86 10.74
CA TYR A 130 -13.41 -10.23 11.23
C TYR A 130 -12.98 -11.24 10.15
N GLY A 131 -13.54 -11.16 8.94
CA GLY A 131 -13.18 -12.09 7.86
C GLY A 131 -11.73 -11.91 7.41
N ALA A 132 -11.22 -10.67 7.44
CA ALA A 132 -9.81 -10.41 7.17
C ALA A 132 -8.90 -11.00 8.26
N ALA A 133 -9.29 -10.87 9.53
CA ALA A 133 -8.53 -11.42 10.66
C ALA A 133 -8.55 -12.96 10.71
N GLU A 134 -9.67 -13.59 10.35
CA GLU A 134 -9.78 -15.05 10.21
C GLU A 134 -8.88 -15.55 9.09
N LEU A 135 -8.88 -14.91 7.93
CA LEU A 135 -7.97 -15.27 6.83
C LEU A 135 -6.50 -15.24 7.27
N VAL A 136 -6.08 -14.18 7.98
CA VAL A 136 -4.71 -14.06 8.49
C VAL A 136 -4.35 -15.23 9.43
N ARG A 137 -5.29 -15.65 10.28
CA ARG A 137 -5.12 -16.79 11.19
C ARG A 137 -5.04 -18.11 10.42
N ASP A 138 -5.93 -18.33 9.47
CA ASP A 138 -6.03 -19.57 8.70
C ASP A 138 -4.80 -19.78 7.81
N LEU A 139 -4.30 -18.69 7.22
CA LEU A 139 -3.04 -18.69 6.46
C LEU A 139 -1.78 -18.72 7.34
N GLN A 140 -1.93 -18.68 8.66
CA GLN A 140 -0.83 -18.66 9.63
C GLN A 140 0.20 -17.57 9.33
N ILE A 141 -0.28 -16.40 8.89
CA ILE A 141 0.59 -15.28 8.54
C ILE A 141 1.26 -14.75 9.82
N PRO A 142 2.60 -14.56 9.82
CA PRO A 142 3.30 -14.01 10.97
C PRO A 142 2.74 -12.63 11.36
N ILE A 143 2.46 -12.48 12.65
CA ILE A 143 2.09 -11.19 13.24
C ILE A 143 3.27 -10.23 13.09
N CYS A 144 3.05 -9.10 12.42
CA CYS A 144 4.05 -8.07 12.18
C CYS A 144 3.56 -6.73 12.73
N ASP A 145 4.39 -6.06 13.54
CA ASP A 145 4.17 -4.66 13.86
C ASP A 145 4.77 -3.79 12.75
N VAL A 146 3.91 -2.99 12.12
CA VAL A 146 4.24 -2.11 10.99
C VAL A 146 4.33 -0.64 11.41
N MET A 147 4.21 -0.37 12.71
CA MET A 147 4.38 0.96 13.26
C MET A 147 5.84 1.41 13.18
N THR A 148 6.04 2.65 12.75
CA THR A 148 7.36 3.30 12.76
C THR A 148 7.33 4.50 13.71
N ASP A 149 8.49 4.83 14.28
CA ASP A 149 8.63 5.97 15.18
C ASP A 149 8.14 7.26 14.53
N ILE A 150 8.43 7.46 13.24
CA ILE A 150 8.00 8.64 12.48
C ILE A 150 6.48 8.75 12.50
N ARG A 151 5.75 7.66 12.19
CA ARG A 151 4.28 7.66 12.18
C ARG A 151 3.68 7.87 13.57
N LEU A 152 4.30 7.28 14.59
CA LEU A 152 3.89 7.50 15.97
C LEU A 152 4.04 8.96 16.37
N GLN A 153 5.16 9.60 16.04
CA GLN A 153 5.40 11.01 16.33
C GLN A 153 4.44 11.93 15.56
N GLU A 154 4.19 11.67 14.27
CA GLU A 154 3.17 12.38 13.48
C GLU A 154 1.81 12.34 14.18
N TRP A 155 1.37 11.15 14.61
CA TRP A 155 0.09 10.98 15.30
C TRP A 155 0.02 11.72 16.65
N ILE A 156 1.09 11.68 17.45
CA ILE A 156 1.17 12.42 18.72
C ILE A 156 1.05 13.93 18.48
N GLN A 157 1.78 14.46 17.49
CA GLN A 157 1.77 15.89 17.16
C GLN A 157 0.40 16.35 16.67
N GLU A 158 -0.25 15.59 15.78
CA GLU A 158 -1.60 15.89 15.31
C GLU A 158 -2.61 15.97 16.45
N ARG A 159 -2.49 15.10 17.45
CA ARG A 159 -3.38 15.10 18.62
C ARG A 159 -3.14 16.28 19.55
N GLN A 160 -1.88 16.64 19.80
CA GLN A 160 -1.57 17.85 20.55
C GLN A 160 -2.05 19.12 19.84
N GLY A 161 -1.92 19.16 18.50
CA GLY A 161 -2.42 20.26 17.66
C GLY A 161 -3.95 20.36 17.69
N LYS A 162 -4.66 19.25 17.53
CA LYS A 162 -6.13 19.17 17.65
C LYS A 162 -6.58 19.62 19.04
N PHE A 163 -5.93 19.14 20.10
CA PHE A 163 -6.21 19.58 21.47
C PHE A 163 -6.05 21.10 21.60
N LYS A 164 -4.91 21.67 21.19
CA LYS A 164 -4.70 23.14 21.23
C LYS A 164 -5.74 23.93 20.43
N LYS A 165 -6.17 23.42 19.27
CA LYS A 165 -7.20 24.05 18.45
C LYS A 165 -8.57 24.03 19.12
N THR A 166 -9.00 22.87 19.62
CA THR A 166 -10.25 22.71 20.38
C THR A 166 -10.26 23.57 21.65
N TRP A 167 -9.13 23.69 22.36
CA TRP A 167 -9.00 24.57 23.52
C TRP A 167 -9.12 26.05 23.15
N ARG A 168 -8.46 26.51 22.08
CA ARG A 168 -8.60 27.90 21.59
C ARG A 168 -10.04 28.22 21.19
N GLU A 169 -10.70 27.33 20.45
CA GLU A 169 -12.11 27.47 20.07
C GLU A 169 -13.02 27.50 21.30
N SER A 170 -12.74 26.67 22.32
CA SER A 170 -13.51 26.67 23.57
C SER A 170 -13.35 27.94 24.43
N LEU A 171 -12.18 28.59 24.41
CA LEU A 171 -11.93 29.86 25.10
C LEU A 171 -12.59 31.04 24.38
N LEU A 172 -12.64 31.00 23.04
CA LEU A 172 -13.33 32.01 22.23
C LEU A 172 -14.85 31.93 22.41
N ASN A 173 -15.41 30.71 22.54
CA ASN A 173 -16.84 30.51 22.75
C ASN A 173 -17.33 30.70 24.21
N ARG A 174 -16.42 30.91 25.18
CA ARG A 174 -16.75 31.22 26.59
C ARG A 174 -16.71 32.72 26.93
N ARG A 175 -16.49 33.58 25.93
CA ARG A 175 -16.56 35.04 26.05
C ARG A 175 -17.87 35.59 25.51
N TYR A 176 -19.00 35.12 26.04
CA TYR A 176 -20.30 35.79 26.01
C TYR A 176 -21.09 35.38 27.25
#